data_AF-A0A954SMY6-F1
#
_entry.id   AF-A0A954SMY6-F1
#
_cell.length_a   1.000
_cell.length_b   1.000
_cell.length_c   1.000
_cell.angle_alpha   90.00
_cell.angle_beta   90.00
_cell.angle_gamma   90.00
#
_symmetry.space_group_name_H-M   'P 1'
#
loop_
_entity.id
_entity.type
_entity.pdbx_description
1 polymer ?
#
loop_
_entity_poly.entity_id
_entity_poly.type
_entity_poly.pdbx_seq_one_letter_code
_entity_poly.pdbx_strand_id
1 'polypeptide(L)'
;ASSYLRFPSRMSESMDHDQVAAILFARWPEVKAPWFDDLRRMQNYSASLGKWTTLEDFFSYTDSAGRLSSYDVGDYLSPEMLHAVARQEHLPIERHVLAATAQRNLETARFCTQIESLIRRGEIDEIPFRNTELQLDRLYEETEPAQLAEEHRESSSQNLASLLLKQDDSTPEGLLLINPLSFDRKTLVKFAESEEKNGSNLQGVVQVPGCGFLWVSENDLPKPQSPAPNALPLAEGLTLRNGTFEVELHERTGGIASLKKPGRAPNRLSLQLAYRFPQERTLPATDPSSSPVKSWYSRMEMIENRVISSGPLVGEIESHGRLVDQLTDENLAEFHIRYKVTKGLPYLSIDVELETDHLPEGDPWSNYYCLRWAWNDSTAALTRSQLSQPQPFRMQRFEAPDFFEIASDSDRTTLLFGGLSFHRKTDERILDTVLIVEGEATRKFRLGVAFDQSYPLRAASDFFAPPTIVPSKCQTPAFGSQGWFFHVDTRAVQILEIGPIRPEFSDSTESTSTPSTKKSGCSLLITETEGRTGRAAIRCFRTPTQARKTDAGGGTIVDLPIEGDAVIVHLSAFETTLVELLF
;
A
#
# COMPACT_ATOMS: atom_id res chain seq x y z
N ALA A 1 -43.79 8.38 -3.80
CA ALA A 1 -44.91 8.67 -2.88
C ALA A 1 -44.53 8.30 -1.46
N SER A 2 -43.96 7.11 -1.25
CA SER A 2 -43.49 6.59 0.05
C SER A 2 -42.69 7.59 0.89
N SER A 3 -41.73 8.31 0.31
CA SER A 3 -40.91 9.29 1.05
C SER A 3 -41.72 10.46 1.63
N TYR A 4 -42.73 10.95 0.90
CA TYR A 4 -43.58 12.08 1.34
C TYR A 4 -44.61 11.62 2.38
N LEU A 5 -45.14 10.39 2.27
CA LEU A 5 -46.05 9.82 3.27
C LEU A 5 -45.37 9.57 4.62
N ARG A 6 -44.05 9.36 4.63
CA ARG A 6 -43.24 9.24 5.84
C ARG A 6 -42.76 10.58 6.40
N PHE A 7 -43.15 11.71 5.81
CA PHE A 7 -42.71 13.03 6.28
C PHE A 7 -43.03 13.27 7.77
N PRO A 8 -44.25 12.99 8.28
CA PRO A 8 -44.55 13.22 9.70
C PRO A 8 -43.67 12.39 10.64
N SER A 9 -43.37 11.12 10.30
CA SER A 9 -42.52 10.28 11.13
C SER A 9 -41.07 10.74 11.10
N ARG A 10 -40.54 11.12 9.92
CA ARG A 10 -39.19 11.67 9.80
C ARG A 10 -39.03 13.01 10.53
N MET A 11 -40.09 13.83 10.55
CA MET A 11 -40.08 15.10 11.28
C MET A 11 -40.06 14.86 12.78
N SER A 12 -40.85 13.90 13.27
CA SER A 12 -40.79 13.48 14.67
C SER A 12 -39.39 12.98 15.04
N GLU A 13 -38.80 12.08 14.24
CA GLU A 13 -37.44 11.54 14.47
C GLU A 13 -36.39 12.65 14.56
N SER A 14 -36.40 13.63 13.63
CA SER A 14 -35.44 14.75 13.68
C SER A 14 -35.70 15.68 14.86
N MET A 15 -36.97 15.93 15.24
CA MET A 15 -37.31 16.72 16.42
C MET A 15 -36.89 16.07 17.74
N ASP A 16 -36.85 14.73 17.80
CA ASP A 16 -36.44 13.99 18.99
C ASP A 16 -34.92 13.98 19.17
N HIS A 17 -34.14 14.07 18.09
CA HIS A 17 -32.68 13.88 18.10
C HIS A 17 -31.86 15.15 17.88
N ASP A 18 -32.39 16.16 17.20
CA ASP A 18 -31.63 17.35 16.79
C ASP A 18 -32.02 18.60 17.59
N GLN A 19 -31.04 19.44 17.89
CA GLN A 19 -31.31 20.76 18.48
C GLN A 19 -32.03 21.70 17.51
N VAL A 20 -31.73 21.55 16.21
CA VAL A 20 -32.45 22.22 15.11
C VAL A 20 -32.92 21.13 14.16
N ALA A 21 -34.17 20.71 14.33
CA ALA A 21 -34.77 19.67 13.52
C ALA A 21 -34.84 20.09 12.05
N ALA A 22 -34.26 19.28 11.16
CA ALA A 22 -34.21 19.55 9.74
C ALA A 22 -34.40 18.26 8.94
N ILE A 23 -35.19 18.36 7.86
CA ILE A 23 -35.34 17.27 6.88
C ILE A 23 -34.82 17.77 5.53
N LEU A 24 -33.86 17.03 4.98
CA LEU A 24 -33.37 17.29 3.63
C LEU A 24 -34.29 16.67 2.57
N PHE A 25 -34.77 17.49 1.65
CA PHE A 25 -35.45 17.02 0.44
C PHE A 25 -34.44 16.95 -0.71
N ALA A 26 -33.99 15.74 -1.03
CA ALA A 26 -33.20 15.47 -2.23
C ALA A 26 -34.10 14.95 -3.36
N ARG A 27 -33.82 15.38 -4.59
CA ARG A 27 -34.46 14.84 -5.80
C ARG A 27 -33.43 14.59 -6.89
N TRP A 28 -33.66 13.58 -7.71
CA TRP A 28 -32.91 13.39 -8.96
C TRP A 28 -33.20 14.54 -9.93
N PRO A 29 -32.21 15.01 -10.72
CA PRO A 29 -32.38 16.15 -11.62
C PRO A 29 -33.59 16.01 -12.57
N GLU A 30 -33.76 14.80 -13.10
CA GLU A 30 -34.74 14.44 -14.14
C GLU A 30 -36.15 14.18 -13.58
N VAL A 31 -36.28 13.86 -12.28
CA VAL A 31 -37.56 13.48 -11.67
C VAL A 31 -38.05 14.61 -10.76
N LYS A 32 -39.16 15.24 -11.16
CA LYS A 32 -39.90 16.20 -10.33
C LYS A 32 -41.14 15.54 -9.74
N ALA A 33 -41.15 15.30 -8.44
CA ALA A 33 -42.35 14.86 -7.74
C ALA A 33 -43.29 16.06 -7.53
N PRO A 34 -44.58 15.96 -7.90
CA PRO A 34 -45.51 17.09 -7.77
C PRO A 34 -45.81 17.46 -6.30
N TRP A 35 -45.61 16.52 -5.37
CA TRP A 35 -45.98 16.67 -3.96
C TRP A 35 -45.11 17.67 -3.18
N PHE A 36 -43.92 18.02 -3.69
CA PHE A 36 -43.09 19.06 -3.05
C PHE A 36 -43.77 20.42 -3.08
N ASP A 37 -44.35 20.77 -4.24
CA ASP A 37 -45.08 22.03 -4.40
C ASP A 37 -46.38 22.03 -3.59
N ASP A 38 -46.99 20.86 -3.38
CA ASP A 38 -48.14 20.73 -2.47
C ASP A 38 -47.74 20.98 -1.01
N LEU A 39 -46.60 20.47 -0.52
CA LEU A 39 -46.09 20.80 0.82
C LEU A 39 -45.75 22.29 0.95
N ARG A 40 -45.14 22.91 -0.07
CA ARG A 40 -44.91 24.36 -0.09
C ARG A 40 -46.23 25.14 -0.04
N ARG A 41 -47.25 24.68 -0.77
CA ARG A 41 -48.58 25.28 -0.75
C ARG A 41 -49.24 25.14 0.62
N MET A 42 -49.17 23.97 1.25
CA MET A 42 -49.68 23.75 2.61
C MET A 42 -49.02 24.67 3.63
N GLN A 43 -47.71 24.87 3.53
CA GLN A 43 -46.95 25.78 4.39
C GLN A 43 -47.44 27.24 4.30
N ASN A 44 -47.92 27.68 3.13
CA ASN A 44 -48.49 29.02 2.97
C ASN A 44 -49.83 29.20 3.71
N TYR A 45 -50.54 28.10 3.97
CA TYR A 45 -51.79 28.13 4.74
C TYR A 45 -51.55 27.99 6.25
N SER A 46 -50.47 27.33 6.67
CA SER A 46 -50.14 27.10 8.07
C SER A 46 -48.64 26.85 8.24
N ALA A 47 -48.02 27.44 9.27
CA ALA A 47 -46.62 27.28 9.58
C ALA A 47 -46.23 25.90 10.21
N SER A 48 -47.14 24.92 10.13
CA SER A 48 -47.02 23.63 10.80
C SER A 48 -45.91 22.71 10.26
N LEU A 49 -45.30 23.03 9.10
CA LEU A 49 -44.22 22.21 8.51
C LEU A 49 -42.82 22.83 8.73
N GLY A 50 -42.70 23.86 9.57
CA GLY A 50 -41.41 24.52 9.86
C GLY A 50 -41.06 25.62 8.87
N LYS A 51 -39.78 25.82 8.55
CA LYS A 51 -39.30 26.83 7.60
C LYS A 51 -38.53 26.17 6.46
N TRP A 52 -38.87 26.51 5.23
CA TRP A 52 -38.04 26.17 4.07
C TRP A 52 -36.77 27.01 4.08
N THR A 53 -35.61 26.37 4.04
CA THR A 53 -34.30 27.02 4.06
C THR A 53 -33.37 26.37 3.03
N THR A 54 -32.39 27.12 2.54
CA THR A 54 -31.29 26.54 1.76
C THR A 54 -30.26 25.89 2.70
N LEU A 55 -29.40 25.03 2.16
CA LEU A 55 -28.27 24.46 2.93
C LEU A 55 -27.31 25.56 3.38
N GLU A 56 -27.05 26.55 2.53
CA GLU A 56 -26.19 27.70 2.85
C GLU A 56 -26.75 28.50 4.03
N ASP A 57 -28.03 28.85 3.99
CA ASP A 57 -28.71 29.54 5.10
C ASP A 57 -28.72 28.68 6.35
N PHE A 58 -29.00 27.38 6.23
CA PHE A 58 -28.99 26.47 7.36
C PHE A 58 -27.62 26.49 8.04
N PHE A 59 -26.53 26.22 7.32
CA PHE A 59 -25.18 26.23 7.90
C PHE A 59 -24.72 27.59 8.42
N SER A 60 -25.18 28.69 7.81
CA SER A 60 -24.81 30.05 8.25
C SER A 60 -25.54 30.50 9.51
N TYR A 61 -26.77 30.00 9.74
CA TYR A 61 -27.63 30.45 10.84
C TYR A 61 -27.82 29.41 11.96
N THR A 62 -27.32 28.18 11.80
CA THR A 62 -27.33 27.18 12.87
C THR A 62 -25.95 27.06 13.51
N ASP A 63 -25.82 27.52 14.76
CA ASP A 63 -24.55 27.57 15.50
C ASP A 63 -24.10 26.20 16.06
N SER A 64 -24.96 25.18 16.01
CA SER A 64 -24.73 23.90 16.69
C SER A 64 -24.77 22.73 15.72
N ALA A 65 -23.61 22.13 15.47
CA ALA A 65 -23.49 20.86 14.76
C ALA A 65 -23.94 19.67 15.64
N GLY A 66 -25.17 19.69 16.16
CA GLY A 66 -25.76 18.64 16.97
C GLY A 66 -24.82 18.07 18.06
N ARG A 67 -24.94 16.77 18.35
CA ARG A 67 -23.96 16.07 19.18
C ARG A 67 -22.75 15.72 18.33
N LEU A 68 -21.62 16.40 18.56
CA LEU A 68 -20.33 16.01 18.00
C LEU A 68 -20.06 14.54 18.35
N SER A 69 -20.15 13.70 17.33
CA SER A 69 -19.89 12.27 17.42
C SER A 69 -18.47 12.07 16.95
N SER A 70 -17.58 11.63 17.84
CA SER A 70 -16.27 11.14 17.43
C SER A 70 -16.45 9.72 16.90
N TYR A 71 -16.20 9.51 15.62
CA TYR A 71 -16.12 8.17 15.04
C TYR A 71 -14.68 7.70 15.13
N ASP A 72 -14.46 6.49 15.65
CA ASP A 72 -13.14 5.87 15.60
C ASP A 72 -12.90 5.39 14.17
N VAL A 73 -11.66 5.48 13.69
CA VAL A 73 -11.27 4.95 12.38
C VAL A 73 -11.57 3.45 12.28
N GLY A 74 -11.53 2.76 13.41
CA GLY A 74 -11.91 1.36 13.53
C GLY A 74 -13.40 1.06 13.40
N ASP A 75 -14.28 2.06 13.29
CA ASP A 75 -15.75 1.88 13.26
C ASP A 75 -16.33 1.77 11.84
N TYR A 76 -15.51 2.00 10.81
CA TYR A 76 -15.93 1.88 9.41
C TYR A 76 -15.34 0.62 8.74
N LEU A 77 -16.21 -0.15 8.09
CA LEU A 77 -15.84 -1.21 7.16
C LEU A 77 -16.59 -0.96 5.86
N SER A 78 -15.88 -0.96 4.75
CA SER A 78 -16.51 -0.73 3.46
C SER A 78 -17.39 -1.93 3.08
N PRO A 79 -18.58 -1.71 2.49
CA PRO A 79 -19.42 -2.80 2.00
C PRO A 79 -18.94 -3.33 0.63
N GLU A 80 -17.83 -2.83 0.08
CA GLU A 80 -17.40 -3.08 -1.30
C GLU A 80 -17.25 -4.57 -1.62
N MET A 81 -16.52 -5.36 -0.82
CA MET A 81 -16.38 -6.80 -1.10
C MET A 81 -17.74 -7.52 -1.08
N LEU A 82 -18.63 -7.15 -0.16
CA LEU A 82 -19.97 -7.74 -0.07
C LEU A 82 -20.82 -7.35 -1.28
N HIS A 83 -20.76 -6.08 -1.70
CA HIS A 83 -21.48 -5.59 -2.88
C HIS A 83 -20.95 -6.22 -4.17
N ALA A 84 -19.64 -6.35 -4.31
CA ALA A 84 -19.00 -6.97 -5.48
C ALA A 84 -19.46 -8.42 -5.65
N VAL A 85 -19.45 -9.20 -4.57
CA VAL A 85 -19.96 -10.59 -4.60
C VAL A 85 -21.46 -10.64 -4.85
N ALA A 86 -22.26 -9.79 -4.18
CA ALA A 86 -23.70 -9.75 -4.38
C ALA A 86 -24.12 -9.36 -5.81
N ARG A 87 -23.30 -8.55 -6.49
CA ARG A 87 -23.47 -8.16 -7.90
C ARG A 87 -22.84 -9.14 -8.88
N GLN A 88 -22.18 -10.20 -8.39
CA GLN A 88 -21.46 -11.18 -9.20
C GLN A 88 -20.40 -10.53 -10.11
N GLU A 89 -19.79 -9.46 -9.62
CA GLU A 89 -18.71 -8.79 -10.34
C GLU A 89 -17.46 -9.67 -10.34
N HIS A 90 -16.66 -9.59 -11.41
CA HIS A 90 -15.40 -10.31 -11.51
C HIS A 90 -14.36 -9.73 -10.53
N LEU A 91 -13.47 -10.57 -10.01
CA LEU A 91 -12.30 -10.14 -9.22
C LEU A 91 -12.64 -9.27 -7.97
N PRO A 92 -13.56 -9.68 -7.08
CA PRO A 92 -13.95 -8.92 -5.88
C PRO A 92 -12.78 -8.59 -4.93
N ILE A 93 -11.66 -9.30 -5.01
CA ILE A 93 -10.45 -9.06 -4.22
C ILE A 93 -9.35 -8.44 -5.10
N GLU A 94 -8.99 -9.11 -6.20
CA GLU A 94 -7.82 -8.73 -7.00
C GLU A 94 -7.93 -7.33 -7.61
N ARG A 95 -9.13 -6.84 -7.90
CA ARG A 95 -9.33 -5.48 -8.43
C ARG A 95 -8.64 -4.40 -7.60
N HIS A 96 -8.57 -4.57 -6.29
CA HIS A 96 -7.93 -3.62 -5.38
C HIS A 96 -6.41 -3.66 -5.51
N VAL A 97 -5.85 -4.86 -5.73
CA VAL A 97 -4.42 -5.05 -6.02
C VAL A 97 -4.07 -4.42 -7.37
N LEU A 98 -4.88 -4.64 -8.41
CA LEU A 98 -4.69 -4.06 -9.74
C LEU A 98 -4.78 -2.53 -9.71
N ALA A 99 -5.80 -1.97 -9.05
CA ALA A 99 -5.95 -0.53 -8.90
C ALA A 99 -4.77 0.09 -8.13
N ALA A 100 -4.37 -0.52 -7.02
CA ALA A 100 -3.21 -0.05 -6.25
C ALA A 100 -1.91 -0.13 -7.06
N THR A 101 -1.72 -1.19 -7.86
CA THR A 101 -0.56 -1.35 -8.74
C THR A 101 -0.53 -0.28 -9.83
N ALA A 102 -1.66 -0.05 -10.50
CA ALA A 102 -1.80 1.00 -11.50
C ALA A 102 -1.54 2.39 -10.91
N GLN A 103 -2.02 2.66 -9.70
CA GLN A 103 -1.75 3.90 -8.97
C GLN A 103 -0.25 4.09 -8.72
N ARG A 104 0.48 3.05 -8.28
CA ARG A 104 1.94 3.14 -8.08
C ARG A 104 2.72 3.33 -9.38
N ASN A 105 2.24 2.73 -10.47
CA ASN A 105 2.81 2.96 -11.79
C ASN A 105 2.66 4.43 -12.22
N LEU A 106 1.48 5.02 -12.02
CA LEU A 106 1.24 6.43 -12.30
C LEU A 106 2.05 7.36 -11.39
N GLU A 107 2.15 7.08 -10.10
CA GLU A 107 2.99 7.87 -9.18
C GLU A 107 4.46 7.85 -9.60
N THR A 108 4.97 6.69 -10.01
CA THR A 108 6.33 6.55 -10.53
C THR A 108 6.50 7.32 -11.84
N ALA A 109 5.52 7.23 -12.76
CA ALA A 109 5.51 7.99 -14.00
C ALA A 109 5.55 9.50 -13.73
N ARG A 110 4.66 9.99 -12.85
CA ARG A 110 4.58 11.39 -12.42
C ARG A 110 5.89 11.87 -11.85
N PHE A 111 6.46 11.13 -10.90
CA PHE A 111 7.76 11.44 -10.31
C PHE A 111 8.83 11.61 -11.41
N CYS A 112 8.94 10.66 -12.33
CA CYS A 112 9.92 10.73 -13.42
C CYS A 112 9.71 11.96 -14.32
N THR A 113 8.48 12.22 -14.77
CA THR A 113 8.14 13.36 -15.64
C THR A 113 8.36 14.72 -14.94
N GLN A 114 8.00 14.80 -13.66
CA GLN A 114 8.11 16.04 -12.87
C GLN A 114 9.55 16.36 -12.55
N ILE A 115 10.35 15.37 -12.17
CA ILE A 115 11.79 15.55 -11.99
C ILE A 115 12.46 15.93 -13.31
N GLU A 116 12.09 15.29 -14.43
CA GLU A 116 12.61 15.66 -15.75
C GLU A 116 12.30 17.14 -16.09
N SER A 117 11.05 17.55 -15.87
CA SER A 117 10.61 18.93 -16.11
C SER A 117 11.37 19.92 -15.21
N LEU A 118 11.53 19.59 -13.94
CA LEU A 118 12.24 20.43 -12.98
C LEU A 118 13.74 20.56 -13.33
N ILE A 119 14.38 19.48 -13.80
CA ILE A 119 15.78 19.53 -14.25
C ILE A 119 15.91 20.37 -15.53
N ARG A 120 15.07 20.13 -16.55
CA ARG A 120 15.18 20.78 -17.88
C ARG A 120 14.71 22.22 -17.91
N ARG A 121 13.53 22.50 -17.32
CA ARG A 121 12.83 23.79 -17.41
C ARG A 121 12.94 24.61 -16.14
N GLY A 122 13.20 23.95 -15.01
CA GLY A 122 13.14 24.58 -13.69
C GLY A 122 11.73 24.69 -13.12
N GLU A 123 10.69 24.34 -13.86
CA GLU A 123 9.30 24.42 -13.37
C GLU A 123 8.52 23.15 -13.72
N ILE A 124 7.44 22.94 -12.98
CA ILE A 124 6.42 21.94 -13.27
C ILE A 124 5.16 22.71 -13.66
N ASP A 125 4.73 22.56 -14.92
CA ASP A 125 3.61 23.33 -15.48
C ASP A 125 2.25 22.71 -15.10
N GLU A 126 2.16 21.38 -15.11
CA GLU A 126 0.92 20.63 -14.88
C GLU A 126 1.17 19.30 -14.17
N ILE A 127 0.12 18.72 -13.60
CA ILE A 127 0.15 17.36 -13.07
C ILE A 127 -0.11 16.41 -14.25
N PRO A 128 0.90 15.63 -14.70
CA PRO A 128 0.74 14.74 -15.84
C PRO A 128 -0.18 13.57 -15.50
N PHE A 129 -0.76 12.96 -16.53
CA PHE A 129 -1.59 11.73 -16.45
C PHE A 129 -2.89 11.85 -15.65
N ARG A 130 -3.35 13.07 -15.34
CA ARG A 130 -4.60 13.31 -14.58
C ARG A 130 -5.83 12.64 -15.18
N ASN A 131 -5.92 12.53 -16.51
CA ASN A 131 -7.04 11.84 -17.17
C ASN A 131 -7.03 10.34 -16.86
N THR A 132 -5.87 9.69 -16.94
CA THR A 132 -5.69 8.27 -16.60
C THR A 132 -6.00 8.01 -15.14
N GLU A 133 -5.60 8.91 -14.23
CA GLU A 133 -5.94 8.82 -12.81
C GLU A 133 -7.46 8.91 -12.58
N LEU A 134 -8.14 9.89 -13.20
CA LEU A 134 -9.59 10.01 -13.12
C LEU A 134 -10.34 8.81 -13.72
N GLN A 135 -9.75 8.11 -14.70
CA GLN A 135 -10.31 6.87 -15.24
C GLN A 135 -10.14 5.71 -14.25
N LEU A 136 -8.98 5.57 -13.62
CA LEU A 136 -8.74 4.57 -12.57
C LEU A 136 -9.72 4.71 -11.40
N ASP A 137 -9.99 5.95 -10.95
CA ASP A 137 -10.93 6.22 -9.85
C ASP A 137 -12.39 5.82 -10.19
N ARG A 138 -12.74 5.80 -11.48
CA ARG A 138 -14.11 5.57 -11.96
C ARG A 138 -14.38 4.14 -12.42
N LEU A 139 -13.34 3.43 -12.84
CA LEU A 139 -13.44 2.17 -13.57
C LEU A 139 -12.60 1.11 -12.86
N TYR A 140 -13.15 0.56 -11.78
CA TYR A 140 -12.54 -0.56 -11.04
C TYR A 140 -12.48 -1.88 -11.85
N GLU A 141 -13.15 -1.94 -13.01
CA GLU A 141 -13.34 -3.16 -13.80
C GLU A 141 -12.56 -3.19 -15.12
N GLU A 142 -11.97 -2.07 -15.55
CA GLU A 142 -11.30 -1.99 -16.85
C GLU A 142 -9.78 -2.21 -16.74
N THR A 143 -9.24 -3.08 -17.58
CA THR A 143 -7.80 -3.38 -17.67
C THR A 143 -7.02 -2.33 -18.44
N GLU A 144 -7.68 -1.53 -19.28
CA GLU A 144 -7.06 -0.51 -20.13
C GLU A 144 -6.35 0.60 -19.32
N PRO A 145 -6.94 1.21 -18.27
CA PRO A 145 -6.25 2.21 -17.46
C PRO A 145 -4.99 1.68 -16.75
N ALA A 146 -5.00 0.41 -16.34
CA ALA A 146 -3.85 -0.23 -15.68
C ALA A 146 -2.69 -0.47 -16.67
N GLN A 147 -3.00 -0.88 -17.90
CA GLN A 147 -2.00 -1.00 -18.98
C GLN A 147 -1.41 0.37 -19.33
N LEU A 148 -2.26 1.38 -19.49
CA LEU A 148 -1.81 2.74 -19.79
C LEU A 148 -0.92 3.31 -18.67
N ALA A 149 -1.21 3.02 -17.40
CA ALA A 149 -0.36 3.41 -16.28
C ALA A 149 1.04 2.80 -16.37
N GLU A 150 1.15 1.52 -16.77
CA GLU A 150 2.43 0.84 -16.98
C GLU A 150 3.21 1.45 -18.15
N GLU A 151 2.55 1.74 -19.28
CA GLU A 151 3.16 2.41 -20.43
C GLU A 151 3.70 3.82 -20.06
N HIS A 152 2.93 4.57 -19.26
CA HIS A 152 3.38 5.86 -18.74
C HIS A 152 4.59 5.72 -17.81
N ARG A 153 4.63 4.68 -16.96
CA ARG A 153 5.78 4.40 -16.09
C ARG A 153 7.03 4.10 -16.92
N GLU A 154 6.94 3.23 -17.91
CA GLU A 154 8.06 2.84 -18.76
C GLU A 154 8.60 4.03 -19.56
N SER A 155 7.73 4.74 -20.29
CA SER A 155 8.11 5.89 -21.11
C SER A 155 8.72 7.03 -20.29
N SER A 156 8.13 7.38 -19.15
CA SER A 156 8.62 8.46 -18.28
C SER A 156 9.96 8.11 -17.64
N SER A 157 10.13 6.85 -17.23
CA SER A 157 11.40 6.36 -16.67
C SER A 157 12.51 6.36 -17.71
N GLN A 158 12.21 6.00 -18.95
CA GLN A 158 13.16 6.06 -20.07
C GLN A 158 13.56 7.52 -20.40
N ASN A 159 12.60 8.45 -20.37
CA ASN A 159 12.86 9.87 -20.61
C ASN A 159 13.79 10.45 -19.53
N LEU A 160 13.50 10.19 -18.25
CA LEU A 160 14.37 10.62 -17.16
C LEU A 160 15.75 9.94 -17.25
N ALA A 161 15.81 8.65 -17.56
CA ALA A 161 17.07 7.95 -17.77
C ALA A 161 17.93 8.58 -18.87
N SER A 162 17.31 8.95 -20.00
CA SER A 162 18.00 9.62 -21.12
C SER A 162 18.54 11.01 -20.76
N LEU A 163 17.94 11.68 -19.76
CA LEU A 163 18.42 12.96 -19.26
C LEU A 163 19.61 12.78 -18.29
N LEU A 164 19.57 11.72 -17.46
CA LEU A 164 20.62 11.44 -16.48
C LEU A 164 21.87 10.82 -17.13
N LEU A 165 21.69 10.01 -18.18
CA LEU A 165 22.75 9.28 -18.87
C LEU A 165 23.21 10.03 -20.12
N LYS A 166 24.52 10.08 -20.39
CA LYS A 166 25.07 10.58 -21.66
C LYS A 166 25.22 9.42 -22.65
N GLN A 167 24.76 9.58 -23.88
CA GLN A 167 24.96 8.58 -24.94
C GLN A 167 26.44 8.47 -25.33
N ASP A 168 26.99 7.26 -25.25
CA ASP A 168 28.31 6.87 -25.76
C ASP A 168 28.31 5.37 -26.10
N ASP A 169 28.55 5.03 -27.37
CA ASP A 169 28.49 3.66 -27.89
C ASP A 169 29.68 2.77 -27.45
N SER A 170 30.65 3.32 -26.73
CA SER A 170 31.91 2.64 -26.38
C SER A 170 31.93 1.98 -24.99
N THR A 171 30.81 1.97 -24.25
CA THR A 171 30.79 1.63 -22.81
C THR A 171 30.03 0.35 -22.45
N PRO A 172 30.41 -0.35 -21.35
CA PRO A 172 29.76 -1.58 -20.95
C PRO A 172 28.31 -1.34 -20.50
N GLU A 173 27.45 -2.32 -20.73
CA GLU A 173 26.05 -2.29 -20.32
C GLU A 173 25.90 -2.16 -18.80
N GLY A 174 24.92 -1.38 -18.38
CA GLY A 174 24.63 -1.05 -16.99
C GLY A 174 23.13 -0.97 -16.72
N LEU A 175 22.77 -0.89 -15.44
CA LEU A 175 21.40 -0.70 -14.99
C LEU A 175 21.30 0.65 -14.27
N LEU A 176 20.36 1.49 -14.69
CA LEU A 176 19.94 2.67 -13.94
C LEU A 176 18.71 2.32 -13.10
N LEU A 177 18.83 2.45 -11.79
CA LEU A 177 17.76 2.27 -10.83
C LEU A 177 17.22 3.64 -10.42
N ILE A 178 15.92 3.82 -10.50
CA ILE A 178 15.22 5.03 -10.07
C ILE A 178 14.35 4.71 -8.85
N ASN A 179 14.45 5.55 -7.83
CA ASN A 179 13.68 5.45 -6.60
C ASN A 179 12.75 6.64 -6.40
N PRO A 180 11.43 6.47 -6.66
CA PRO A 180 10.46 7.54 -6.40
C PRO A 180 10.14 7.68 -4.91
N LEU A 181 10.39 6.67 -4.08
CA LEU A 181 10.07 6.70 -2.65
C LEU A 181 11.07 7.55 -1.87
N SER A 182 10.59 8.23 -0.83
CA SER A 182 11.34 9.21 -0.01
C SER A 182 12.39 8.63 0.94
N PHE A 183 12.78 7.36 0.77
CA PHE A 183 13.73 6.68 1.63
C PHE A 183 14.61 5.69 0.85
N ASP A 184 15.79 5.42 1.40
CA ASP A 184 16.74 4.48 0.81
C ASP A 184 16.19 3.05 0.78
N ARG A 185 16.43 2.37 -0.34
CA ARG A 185 15.97 0.99 -0.54
C ARG A 185 17.13 0.08 -0.87
N LYS A 186 17.06 -1.15 -0.39
CA LYS A 186 17.95 -2.21 -0.85
C LYS A 186 17.19 -3.06 -1.85
N THR A 187 17.81 -3.39 -2.97
CA THR A 187 17.18 -4.21 -4.00
C THR A 187 18.15 -5.21 -4.60
N LEU A 188 17.61 -6.33 -5.06
CA LEU A 188 18.35 -7.34 -5.80
C LEU A 188 18.35 -6.96 -7.28
N VAL A 189 19.53 -6.71 -7.84
CA VAL A 189 19.73 -6.53 -9.29
C VAL A 189 20.21 -7.82 -9.92
N LYS A 190 19.74 -8.08 -11.15
CA LYS A 190 20.16 -9.20 -11.98
C LYS A 190 20.53 -8.66 -13.36
N PHE A 191 21.72 -8.99 -13.84
CA PHE A 191 22.13 -8.71 -15.21
C PHE A 191 21.73 -9.88 -16.11
N ALA A 192 21.36 -9.59 -17.37
CA ALA A 192 20.99 -10.61 -18.34
C ALA A 192 22.22 -11.46 -18.72
N GLU A 193 21.98 -12.71 -19.15
CA GLU A 193 23.05 -13.58 -19.61
C GLU A 193 23.67 -13.03 -20.90
N SER A 194 24.99 -12.80 -20.89
CA SER A 194 25.75 -12.54 -22.11
C SER A 194 26.13 -13.89 -22.72
N GLU A 195 25.77 -14.12 -23.99
CA GLU A 195 26.06 -15.37 -24.74
C GLU A 195 27.57 -15.71 -24.76
N GLU A 196 28.46 -14.74 -24.50
CA GLU A 196 29.92 -14.91 -24.54
C GLU A 196 30.56 -15.35 -23.22
N LYS A 197 29.84 -15.31 -22.08
CA LYS A 197 30.37 -15.69 -20.76
C LYS A 197 29.61 -16.89 -20.21
N ASN A 198 30.27 -18.05 -20.14
CA ASN A 198 29.76 -19.28 -19.51
C ASN A 198 29.02 -19.04 -18.17
N GLY A 199 27.68 -18.96 -18.24
CA GLY A 199 26.75 -19.58 -17.29
C GLY A 199 26.73 -19.11 -15.84
N SER A 200 26.87 -17.81 -15.54
CA SER A 200 26.46 -17.33 -14.21
C SER A 200 25.69 -16.01 -14.30
N ASN A 201 24.39 -16.06 -13.96
CA ASN A 201 23.57 -14.88 -13.70
C ASN A 201 24.27 -14.01 -12.64
N LEU A 202 24.82 -12.87 -13.06
CA LEU A 202 25.47 -11.92 -12.15
C LEU A 202 24.37 -11.21 -11.36
N GLN A 203 24.36 -11.42 -10.03
CA GLN A 203 23.38 -10.83 -9.13
C GLN A 203 24.08 -10.08 -8.01
N GLY A 204 23.44 -9.02 -7.53
CA GLY A 204 23.96 -8.21 -6.43
C GLY A 204 22.85 -7.52 -5.67
N VAL A 205 23.10 -7.22 -4.39
CA VAL A 205 22.21 -6.38 -3.60
C VAL A 205 22.81 -4.98 -3.55
N VAL A 206 22.06 -4.01 -4.07
CA VAL A 206 22.48 -2.60 -4.15
C VAL A 206 21.56 -1.72 -3.30
N GLN A 207 22.04 -0.55 -2.88
CA GLN A 207 21.26 0.43 -2.14
C GLN A 207 20.99 1.65 -3.02
N VAL A 208 19.72 1.96 -3.26
CA VAL A 208 19.27 3.10 -4.06
C VAL A 208 18.79 4.21 -3.11
N PRO A 209 19.31 5.44 -3.22
CA PRO A 209 18.91 6.54 -2.34
C PRO A 209 17.43 6.90 -2.51
N GLY A 210 16.80 7.44 -1.45
CA GLY A 210 15.44 7.99 -1.52
C GLY A 210 15.30 9.15 -2.50
N CYS A 211 14.16 9.23 -3.21
CA CYS A 211 13.85 10.21 -4.25
C CYS A 211 15.06 10.45 -5.17
N GLY A 212 15.65 9.38 -5.69
CA GLY A 212 16.98 9.43 -6.30
C GLY A 212 17.24 8.31 -7.30
N PHE A 213 18.50 8.13 -7.64
CA PHE A 213 18.94 7.13 -8.61
C PHE A 213 20.28 6.50 -8.25
N LEU A 214 20.52 5.31 -8.80
CA LEU A 214 21.79 4.58 -8.79
C LEU A 214 22.05 3.98 -10.16
N TRP A 215 23.21 4.22 -10.74
CA TRP A 215 23.73 3.50 -11.89
C TRP A 215 24.75 2.46 -11.41
N VAL A 216 24.63 1.24 -11.92
CA VAL A 216 25.51 0.12 -11.59
C VAL A 216 25.86 -0.65 -12.86
N SER A 217 27.13 -0.97 -13.05
CA SER A 217 27.59 -1.88 -14.10
C SER A 217 27.89 -3.28 -13.55
N GLU A 218 28.05 -4.27 -14.45
CA GLU A 218 28.51 -5.61 -14.06
C GLU A 218 29.81 -5.59 -13.23
N ASN A 219 30.71 -4.65 -13.53
CA ASN A 219 32.01 -4.56 -12.89
C ASN A 219 31.94 -4.01 -11.45
N ASP A 220 30.87 -3.27 -11.14
CA ASP A 220 30.66 -2.67 -9.82
C ASP A 220 30.09 -3.66 -8.81
N LEU A 221 29.51 -4.76 -9.29
CA LEU A 221 29.00 -5.80 -8.41
C LEU A 221 30.17 -6.57 -7.76
N PRO A 222 30.09 -6.82 -6.44
CA PRO A 222 31.09 -7.63 -5.77
C PRO A 222 31.11 -9.02 -6.42
N LYS A 223 32.29 -9.43 -6.89
CA LYS A 223 32.48 -10.78 -7.45
C LYS A 223 31.96 -11.81 -6.46
N PRO A 224 31.24 -12.86 -6.90
CA PRO A 224 30.73 -13.88 -6.01
C PRO A 224 31.89 -14.50 -5.23
N GLN A 225 32.00 -14.15 -3.96
CA GLN A 225 32.99 -14.74 -3.06
C GLN A 225 32.55 -16.17 -2.78
N SER A 226 33.51 -17.11 -2.81
CA SER A 226 33.26 -18.45 -2.29
C SER A 226 32.73 -18.33 -0.87
N PRO A 227 31.62 -19.02 -0.52
CA PRO A 227 31.07 -18.96 0.82
C PRO A 227 32.17 -19.29 1.83
N ALA A 228 32.19 -18.57 2.96
CA ALA A 228 33.16 -18.85 4.02
C ALA A 228 33.04 -20.33 4.42
N PRO A 229 34.13 -20.99 4.87
CA PRO A 229 34.18 -22.44 5.07
C PRO A 229 33.07 -23.05 5.95
N ASN A 230 32.36 -22.22 6.74
CA ASN A 230 31.26 -22.61 7.63
C ASN A 230 30.00 -21.74 7.44
N ALA A 231 29.84 -21.07 6.30
CA ALA A 231 28.63 -20.27 6.04
C ALA A 231 27.44 -21.21 5.78
N LEU A 232 26.45 -21.17 6.67
CA LEU A 232 25.19 -21.89 6.45
C LEU A 232 24.50 -21.34 5.20
N PRO A 233 23.91 -22.21 4.36
CA PRO A 233 23.13 -21.78 3.19
C PRO A 233 21.91 -20.95 3.61
N LEU A 234 21.44 -20.09 2.71
CA LEU A 234 20.23 -19.28 2.94
C LEU A 234 18.98 -20.15 2.95
N ALA A 235 18.99 -21.29 2.26
CA ALA A 235 17.92 -22.28 2.26
C ALA A 235 18.49 -23.69 2.35
N GLU A 236 17.96 -24.51 3.27
CA GLU A 236 18.35 -25.90 3.47
C GLU A 236 17.21 -26.70 4.07
N GLY A 237 16.80 -27.78 3.39
CA GLY A 237 15.68 -28.62 3.82
C GLY A 237 14.38 -27.81 3.91
N LEU A 238 13.94 -27.55 5.15
CA LEU A 238 12.74 -26.77 5.50
C LEU A 238 13.09 -25.44 6.20
N THR A 239 14.36 -25.03 6.17
CA THR A 239 14.82 -23.82 6.87
C THR A 239 15.30 -22.76 5.88
N LEU A 240 14.80 -21.53 6.05
CA LEU A 240 15.29 -20.32 5.38
C LEU A 240 15.93 -19.38 6.41
N ARG A 241 17.04 -18.76 6.06
CA ARG A 241 17.75 -17.80 6.91
C ARG A 241 18.41 -16.72 6.07
N ASN A 242 18.44 -15.49 6.56
CA ASN A 242 19.12 -14.36 5.87
C ASN A 242 20.06 -13.56 6.78
N GLY A 243 20.35 -14.09 7.97
CA GLY A 243 21.16 -13.44 9.00
C GLY A 243 20.37 -12.50 9.93
N THR A 244 19.17 -12.07 9.54
CA THR A 244 18.29 -11.25 10.39
C THR A 244 17.19 -12.05 11.08
N PHE A 245 16.68 -13.08 10.40
CA PHE A 245 15.67 -14.00 10.92
C PHE A 245 15.89 -15.42 10.36
N GLU A 246 15.20 -16.37 10.98
CA GLU A 246 15.11 -17.77 10.57
C GLU A 246 13.63 -18.16 10.43
N VAL A 247 13.31 -18.86 9.35
CA VAL A 247 11.99 -19.42 9.05
C VAL A 247 12.14 -20.93 8.98
N GLU A 248 11.26 -21.62 9.68
CA GLU A 248 11.16 -23.08 9.67
C GLU A 248 9.79 -23.46 9.13
N LEU A 249 9.77 -24.26 8.06
CA LEU A 249 8.55 -24.76 7.43
C LEU A 249 8.08 -26.03 8.14
N HIS A 250 6.76 -26.21 8.21
CA HIS A 250 6.16 -27.33 8.92
C HIS A 250 6.17 -28.60 8.07
N GLU A 251 6.78 -29.68 8.57
CA GLU A 251 6.98 -30.95 7.85
C GLU A 251 5.70 -31.58 7.26
N ARG A 252 4.54 -31.35 7.90
CA ARG A 252 3.27 -31.94 7.45
C ARG A 252 2.40 -31.01 6.61
N THR A 253 2.60 -29.70 6.71
CA THR A 253 1.68 -28.73 6.08
C THR A 253 2.37 -27.87 5.03
N GLY A 254 3.69 -27.70 5.07
CA GLY A 254 4.41 -26.79 4.17
C GLY A 254 4.15 -25.30 4.47
N GLY A 255 3.37 -25.01 5.51
CA GLY A 255 3.20 -23.66 6.07
C GLY A 255 4.41 -23.23 6.90
N ILE A 256 4.40 -22.02 7.44
CA ILE A 256 5.43 -21.56 8.37
C ILE A 256 5.14 -22.15 9.76
N ALA A 257 6.01 -23.04 10.22
CA ALA A 257 5.97 -23.56 11.59
C ALA A 257 6.44 -22.48 12.57
N SER A 258 7.59 -21.87 12.27
CA SER A 258 8.11 -20.77 13.09
C SER A 258 8.85 -19.71 12.28
N LEU A 259 8.65 -18.45 12.66
CA LEU A 259 9.45 -17.30 12.27
C LEU A 259 10.06 -16.70 13.53
N LYS A 260 11.39 -16.64 13.61
CA LYS A 260 12.10 -16.24 14.84
C LYS A 260 13.41 -15.53 14.54
N LYS A 261 13.96 -14.85 15.56
CA LYS A 261 15.36 -14.36 15.53
C LYS A 261 16.32 -15.57 15.41
N PRO A 262 17.49 -15.43 14.78
CA PRO A 262 18.45 -16.52 14.67
C PRO A 262 18.85 -17.07 16.05
N GLY A 263 19.00 -18.39 16.15
CA GLY A 263 19.35 -19.07 17.39
C GLY A 263 18.14 -19.38 18.28
N ARG A 264 18.34 -19.39 19.60
CA ARG A 264 17.29 -19.74 20.57
C ARG A 264 16.40 -18.53 20.84
N ALA A 265 15.41 -18.32 19.98
CA ALA A 265 14.40 -17.28 20.11
C ALA A 265 12.99 -17.88 20.10
N PRO A 266 12.00 -17.24 20.75
CA PRO A 266 10.61 -17.67 20.68
C PRO A 266 10.06 -17.51 19.26
N ASN A 267 9.08 -18.35 18.92
CA ASN A 267 8.33 -18.18 17.69
C ASN A 267 7.50 -16.89 17.74
N ARG A 268 7.56 -16.10 16.67
CA ARG A 268 6.77 -14.87 16.52
C ARG A 268 5.54 -15.07 15.64
N LEU A 269 5.66 -15.89 14.60
CA LEU A 269 4.63 -16.02 13.59
C LEU A 269 4.62 -17.43 12.99
N SER A 270 3.42 -17.97 12.80
CA SER A 270 3.15 -19.19 12.04
C SER A 270 2.11 -18.90 10.96
N LEU A 271 2.11 -19.72 9.91
CA LEU A 271 1.24 -19.55 8.74
C LEU A 271 0.70 -20.89 8.27
N GLN A 272 -0.59 -20.94 7.92
CA GLN A 272 -1.20 -22.03 7.18
C GLN A 272 -2.19 -21.50 6.14
N LEU A 273 -2.33 -22.20 5.00
CA LEU A 273 -3.44 -21.99 4.08
C LEU A 273 -4.66 -22.76 4.58
N ALA A 274 -5.86 -22.20 4.35
CA ALA A 274 -7.09 -22.89 4.67
C ALA A 274 -8.25 -22.41 3.81
N TYR A 275 -9.24 -23.29 3.64
CA TYR A 275 -10.58 -22.95 3.23
C TYR A 275 -11.45 -22.82 4.48
N ARG A 276 -12.21 -21.73 4.59
CA ARG A 276 -13.17 -21.49 5.67
C ARG A 276 -14.56 -21.89 5.19
N PHE A 277 -15.19 -22.80 5.91
CA PHE A 277 -16.55 -23.22 5.68
C PHE A 277 -17.57 -22.21 6.25
N PRO A 278 -18.76 -22.06 5.63
CA PRO A 278 -19.80 -21.16 6.11
C PRO A 278 -20.45 -21.59 7.43
N GLN A 279 -20.26 -22.85 7.84
CA GLN A 279 -20.79 -23.41 9.08
C GLN A 279 -19.70 -24.17 9.83
N GLU A 280 -19.76 -24.12 11.16
CA GLU A 280 -18.87 -24.89 12.04
C GLU A 280 -19.11 -26.38 11.84
N ARG A 281 -18.02 -27.13 11.64
CA ARG A 281 -18.06 -28.57 11.44
C ARG A 281 -17.58 -29.27 12.71
N THR A 282 -18.23 -30.38 13.03
CA THR A 282 -17.84 -31.23 14.16
C THR A 282 -17.08 -32.44 13.62
N LEU A 283 -15.78 -32.47 13.88
CA LEU A 283 -14.89 -33.51 13.43
C LEU A 283 -14.94 -34.70 14.38
N PRO A 284 -14.91 -35.94 13.86
CA PRO A 284 -14.80 -37.12 14.69
C PRO A 284 -13.48 -37.07 15.48
N ALA A 285 -13.55 -37.52 16.72
CA ALA A 285 -12.39 -37.65 17.59
C ALA A 285 -11.35 -38.57 16.94
N THR A 286 -10.10 -38.13 16.84
CA THR A 286 -8.99 -38.93 16.30
C THR A 286 -8.70 -40.15 17.17
N ASP A 287 -8.95 -40.03 18.48
CA ASP A 287 -8.87 -41.12 19.46
C ASP A 287 -10.22 -41.37 20.13
N PRO A 288 -10.60 -42.63 20.43
CA PRO A 288 -11.88 -42.98 21.08
C PRO A 288 -12.09 -42.34 22.46
N SER A 289 -11.01 -41.87 23.11
CA SER A 289 -11.02 -41.18 24.41
C SER A 289 -11.07 -39.66 24.31
N SER A 290 -10.94 -39.10 23.10
CA SER A 290 -10.92 -37.65 22.87
C SER A 290 -12.31 -37.11 22.52
N SER A 291 -12.58 -35.86 22.87
CA SER A 291 -13.83 -35.20 22.50
C SER A 291 -13.81 -34.76 21.04
N PRO A 292 -14.96 -34.75 20.34
CA PRO A 292 -15.02 -34.25 18.97
C PRO A 292 -14.54 -32.80 18.89
N VAL A 293 -13.75 -32.50 17.86
CA VAL A 293 -13.15 -31.17 17.66
C VAL A 293 -14.01 -30.37 16.71
N LYS A 294 -14.34 -29.13 17.06
CA LYS A 294 -15.06 -28.23 16.17
C LYS A 294 -14.08 -27.40 15.35
N SER A 295 -14.33 -27.26 14.06
CA SER A 295 -13.48 -26.47 13.16
C SER A 295 -14.33 -25.78 12.10
N TRP A 296 -13.93 -24.56 11.77
CA TRP A 296 -14.46 -23.82 10.63
C TRP A 296 -13.64 -24.03 9.35
N TYR A 297 -12.56 -24.81 9.40
CA TYR A 297 -11.53 -24.78 8.37
C TYR A 297 -11.20 -26.16 7.81
N SER A 298 -10.69 -26.18 6.58
CA SER A 298 -10.04 -27.34 5.96
C SER A 298 -8.72 -27.69 6.64
N ARG A 299 -8.11 -28.79 6.22
CA ARG A 299 -6.81 -29.25 6.67
C ARG A 299 -5.80 -29.16 5.53
N MET A 300 -4.64 -28.59 5.83
CA MET A 300 -3.52 -28.44 4.90
C MET A 300 -2.60 -29.64 5.00
N GLU A 301 -2.24 -30.24 3.87
CA GLU A 301 -1.30 -31.36 3.78
C GLU A 301 -0.21 -31.05 2.76
N MET A 302 1.06 -31.17 3.16
CA MET A 302 2.20 -31.07 2.24
C MET A 302 2.40 -32.40 1.52
N ILE A 303 2.57 -32.33 0.21
CA ILE A 303 2.93 -33.47 -0.64
C ILE A 303 4.45 -33.48 -0.87
N GLU A 304 5.01 -32.32 -1.21
CA GLU A 304 6.41 -32.16 -1.56
C GLU A 304 6.98 -30.84 -1.05
N ASN A 305 8.29 -30.83 -0.78
CA ASN A 305 9.06 -29.62 -0.53
C ASN A 305 10.40 -29.67 -1.25
N ARG A 306 10.75 -28.58 -1.95
CA ARG A 306 11.99 -28.48 -2.72
C ARG A 306 12.73 -27.17 -2.45
N VAL A 307 14.05 -27.25 -2.29
CA VAL A 307 14.92 -26.07 -2.26
C VAL A 307 15.22 -25.65 -3.70
N ILE A 308 14.75 -24.46 -4.10
CA ILE A 308 14.96 -23.91 -5.44
C ILE A 308 16.34 -23.24 -5.54
N SER A 309 16.72 -22.47 -4.52
CA SER A 309 18.00 -21.76 -4.47
C SER A 309 18.51 -21.72 -3.04
N SER A 310 19.78 -22.04 -2.82
CA SER A 310 20.41 -22.07 -1.49
C SER A 310 21.34 -20.89 -1.21
N GLY A 311 21.57 -20.01 -2.18
CA GLY A 311 22.41 -18.82 -2.03
C GLY A 311 23.40 -18.57 -3.18
N PRO A 312 24.34 -17.62 -3.01
CA PRO A 312 24.68 -16.94 -1.76
C PRO A 312 23.86 -15.66 -1.45
N LEU A 313 23.03 -15.19 -2.38
CA LEU A 313 22.23 -13.95 -2.21
C LEU A 313 20.74 -14.20 -2.01
N VAL A 314 20.20 -15.27 -2.60
CA VAL A 314 18.79 -15.64 -2.52
C VAL A 314 18.67 -17.05 -1.98
N GLY A 315 17.82 -17.22 -0.98
CA GLY A 315 17.35 -18.52 -0.52
C GLY A 315 15.89 -18.68 -0.90
N GLU A 316 15.52 -19.80 -1.51
CA GLU A 316 14.16 -20.06 -1.96
C GLU A 316 13.78 -21.53 -1.74
N ILE A 317 12.62 -21.74 -1.12
CA ILE A 317 12.01 -23.05 -0.90
C ILE A 317 10.59 -22.99 -1.44
N GLU A 318 10.18 -24.04 -2.15
CA GLU A 318 8.80 -24.23 -2.56
C GLU A 318 8.18 -25.44 -1.85
N SER A 319 7.00 -25.23 -1.28
CA SER A 319 6.15 -26.27 -0.72
C SER A 319 4.94 -26.48 -1.62
N HIS A 320 4.66 -27.73 -1.97
CA HIS A 320 3.52 -28.15 -2.77
C HIS A 320 2.64 -29.09 -1.94
N GLY A 321 1.33 -28.89 -1.99
CA GLY A 321 0.39 -29.71 -1.23
C GLY A 321 -1.06 -29.48 -1.59
N ARG A 322 -1.95 -29.92 -0.70
CA ARG A 322 -3.40 -29.85 -0.90
C ARG A 322 -4.15 -29.39 0.35
N LEU A 323 -5.32 -28.79 0.13
CA LEU A 323 -6.32 -28.47 1.12
C LEU A 323 -7.44 -29.48 1.02
N VAL A 324 -7.71 -30.22 2.09
CA VAL A 324 -8.74 -31.26 2.13
C VAL A 324 -9.81 -30.95 3.14
N ASP A 325 -11.03 -31.35 2.80
CA ASP A 325 -12.15 -31.38 3.73
C ASP A 325 -11.90 -32.41 4.84
N GLN A 326 -11.94 -31.98 6.09
CA GLN A 326 -11.65 -32.84 7.23
C GLN A 326 -12.71 -33.92 7.49
N LEU A 327 -13.92 -33.78 6.94
CA LEU A 327 -15.00 -34.74 7.12
C LEU A 327 -15.09 -35.75 5.97
N THR A 328 -14.96 -35.27 4.73
CA THR A 328 -15.14 -36.09 3.53
C THR A 328 -13.81 -36.57 2.92
N ASP A 329 -12.68 -35.97 3.35
CA ASP A 329 -11.34 -36.12 2.75
C ASP A 329 -11.30 -35.72 1.26
N GLU A 330 -12.29 -34.95 0.80
CA GLU A 330 -12.34 -34.41 -0.55
C GLU A 330 -11.30 -33.31 -0.73
N ASN A 331 -10.70 -33.27 -1.93
CA ASN A 331 -9.78 -32.22 -2.31
C ASN A 331 -10.55 -30.92 -2.56
N LEU A 332 -10.13 -29.84 -1.93
CA LEU A 332 -10.71 -28.50 -2.12
C LEU A 332 -9.84 -27.66 -3.04
N ALA A 333 -8.51 -27.73 -2.85
CA ALA A 333 -7.55 -27.05 -3.70
C ALA A 333 -6.15 -27.66 -3.59
N GLU A 334 -5.37 -27.60 -4.66
CA GLU A 334 -3.91 -27.78 -4.62
C GLU A 334 -3.23 -26.43 -4.41
N PHE A 335 -2.07 -26.42 -3.75
CA PHE A 335 -1.32 -25.19 -3.47
C PHE A 335 0.17 -25.34 -3.78
N HIS A 336 0.76 -24.24 -4.26
CA HIS A 336 2.20 -24.03 -4.29
C HIS A 336 2.55 -22.76 -3.51
N ILE A 337 3.46 -22.85 -2.56
CA ILE A 337 3.96 -21.68 -1.82
C ILE A 337 5.45 -21.57 -2.01
N ARG A 338 5.92 -20.44 -2.55
CA ARG A 338 7.33 -20.10 -2.63
C ARG A 338 7.69 -19.13 -1.52
N TYR A 339 8.62 -19.55 -0.69
CA TYR A 339 9.21 -18.75 0.36
C TYR A 339 10.58 -18.28 -0.08
N LYS A 340 10.78 -16.96 -0.14
CA LYS A 340 12.02 -16.36 -0.61
C LYS A 340 12.60 -15.40 0.40
N VAL A 341 13.88 -15.60 0.74
CA VAL A 341 14.68 -14.66 1.51
C VAL A 341 15.82 -14.13 0.66
N THR A 342 16.14 -12.86 0.82
CA THR A 342 17.30 -12.24 0.16
C THR A 342 18.24 -11.71 1.23
N LYS A 343 19.53 -11.97 1.05
CA LYS A 343 20.57 -11.54 1.99
C LYS A 343 20.54 -10.02 2.14
N GLY A 344 20.40 -9.55 3.38
CA GLY A 344 20.40 -8.11 3.70
C GLY A 344 19.07 -7.39 3.49
N LEU A 345 18.03 -8.05 2.98
CA LEU A 345 16.65 -7.54 2.99
C LEU A 345 15.92 -8.01 4.25
N PRO A 346 15.14 -7.14 4.91
CA PRO A 346 14.54 -7.43 6.22
C PRO A 346 13.19 -8.16 6.15
N TYR A 347 12.79 -8.68 4.99
CA TYR A 347 11.49 -9.33 4.83
C TYR A 347 11.59 -10.69 4.13
N LEU A 348 10.67 -11.57 4.51
CA LEU A 348 10.35 -12.82 3.81
C LEU A 348 9.30 -12.52 2.73
N SER A 349 9.52 -12.97 1.49
CA SER A 349 8.51 -12.94 0.42
C SER A 349 7.82 -14.30 0.36
N ILE A 350 6.49 -14.28 0.20
CA ILE A 350 5.63 -15.45 0.14
C ILE A 350 4.75 -15.30 -1.10
N ASP A 351 5.00 -16.13 -2.10
CA ASP A 351 4.19 -16.23 -3.30
C ASP A 351 3.33 -17.48 -3.20
N VAL A 352 2.01 -17.34 -3.30
CA VAL A 352 1.03 -18.42 -3.17
C VAL A 352 0.31 -18.60 -4.48
N GLU A 353 0.24 -19.84 -4.96
CA GLU A 353 -0.60 -20.28 -6.08
C GLU A 353 -1.60 -21.32 -5.58
N LEU A 354 -2.87 -21.18 -5.97
CA LEU A 354 -3.96 -22.08 -5.59
C LEU A 354 -4.68 -22.60 -6.83
N GLU A 355 -4.83 -23.91 -6.97
CA GLU A 355 -5.69 -24.53 -7.98
C GLU A 355 -6.93 -25.07 -7.29
N THR A 356 -8.09 -24.44 -7.50
CA THR A 356 -9.31 -24.70 -6.72
C THR A 356 -10.22 -25.71 -7.41
N ASP A 357 -10.50 -26.82 -6.75
CA ASP A 357 -11.52 -27.81 -7.15
C ASP A 357 -12.91 -27.43 -6.64
N HIS A 358 -12.95 -26.75 -5.48
CA HIS A 358 -14.18 -26.26 -4.86
C HIS A 358 -14.14 -24.73 -4.76
N LEU A 359 -15.15 -24.05 -5.32
CA LEU A 359 -15.26 -22.60 -5.26
C LEU A 359 -16.08 -22.15 -4.04
N PRO A 360 -15.70 -21.05 -3.36
CA PRO A 360 -16.53 -20.45 -2.32
C PRO A 360 -17.83 -19.88 -2.92
N GLU A 361 -18.90 -19.93 -2.12
CA GLU A 361 -20.23 -19.42 -2.48
C GLU A 361 -20.85 -18.65 -1.30
N GLY A 362 -21.61 -17.60 -1.58
CA GLY A 362 -22.39 -16.84 -0.62
C GLY A 362 -21.62 -15.72 0.09
N ASP A 363 -21.76 -15.63 1.42
CA ASP A 363 -21.18 -14.53 2.20
C ASP A 363 -19.63 -14.57 2.17
N PRO A 364 -18.97 -13.56 1.56
CA PRO A 364 -17.52 -13.53 1.42
C PRO A 364 -16.78 -13.40 2.75
N TRP A 365 -17.47 -13.01 3.83
CA TRP A 365 -16.88 -12.98 5.16
C TRP A 365 -16.99 -14.30 5.92
N SER A 366 -17.68 -15.30 5.37
CA SER A 366 -17.93 -16.58 6.04
C SER A 366 -17.49 -17.79 5.24
N ASN A 367 -17.32 -17.65 3.92
CA ASN A 367 -16.91 -18.72 3.01
C ASN A 367 -15.79 -18.25 2.07
N TYR A 368 -14.54 -18.70 2.26
CA TYR A 368 -13.38 -18.20 1.51
C TYR A 368 -12.12 -19.07 1.65
N TYR A 369 -11.19 -18.95 0.71
CA TYR A 369 -9.79 -19.35 0.92
C TYR A 369 -8.99 -18.22 1.56
N CYS A 370 -8.09 -18.56 2.47
CA CYS A 370 -7.28 -17.58 3.20
C CYS A 370 -5.89 -18.09 3.59
N LEU A 371 -5.02 -17.13 3.86
CA LEU A 371 -3.82 -17.33 4.66
C LEU A 371 -4.12 -17.03 6.12
N ARG A 372 -3.89 -18.00 6.99
CA ARG A 372 -4.11 -17.90 8.43
C ARG A 372 -2.79 -17.68 9.13
N TRP A 373 -2.65 -16.50 9.71
CA TRP A 373 -1.53 -16.06 10.50
C TRP A 373 -1.82 -16.30 11.97
N ALA A 374 -0.86 -16.87 12.70
CA ALA A 374 -0.94 -17.04 14.13
C ALA A 374 0.33 -16.51 14.81
N TRP A 375 0.18 -15.78 15.91
CA TRP A 375 1.30 -15.30 16.71
C TRP A 375 1.16 -15.72 18.17
N ASN A 376 2.24 -15.68 18.92
CA ASN A 376 2.26 -16.26 20.27
C ASN A 376 1.67 -15.30 21.33
N ASP A 377 2.03 -14.02 21.26
CA ASP A 377 1.72 -13.00 22.27
C ASP A 377 0.31 -12.40 22.08
N SER A 378 -0.61 -12.74 22.98
CA SER A 378 -1.97 -12.20 23.02
C SER A 378 -2.04 -10.73 23.46
N THR A 379 -0.97 -10.22 24.07
CA THR A 379 -0.88 -8.84 24.57
C THR A 379 -0.25 -7.88 23.59
N ALA A 380 0.19 -8.36 22.42
CA ALA A 380 0.78 -7.54 21.38
C ALA A 380 -0.18 -6.41 20.95
N ALA A 381 0.36 -5.20 20.81
CA ALA A 381 -0.34 -4.09 20.20
C ALA A 381 -0.51 -4.37 18.70
N LEU A 382 -1.77 -4.29 18.25
CA LEU A 382 -2.12 -4.56 16.86
C LEU A 382 -2.48 -3.25 16.17
N THR A 383 -1.82 -2.94 15.05
CA THR A 383 -2.19 -1.82 14.19
C THR A 383 -2.35 -2.28 12.75
N ARG A 384 -3.25 -1.64 12.01
CA ARG A 384 -3.49 -1.88 10.59
C ARG A 384 -3.22 -0.62 9.79
N SER A 385 -2.97 -0.76 8.50
CA SER A 385 -2.92 0.41 7.62
C SER A 385 -4.32 0.95 7.33
N GLN A 386 -4.48 2.26 7.43
CA GLN A 386 -5.64 2.99 6.92
C GLN A 386 -5.13 4.31 6.37
N LEU A 387 -5.39 4.58 5.09
CA LEU A 387 -4.91 5.81 4.41
C LEU A 387 -3.40 6.04 4.65
N SER A 388 -2.61 4.96 4.52
CA SER A 388 -1.17 4.98 4.77
C SER A 388 -0.74 5.31 6.21
N GLN A 389 -1.62 5.21 7.20
CA GLN A 389 -1.29 5.46 8.61
C GLN A 389 -1.55 4.21 9.47
N PRO A 390 -0.72 3.96 10.51
CA PRO A 390 -0.95 2.92 11.49
C PRO A 390 -2.11 3.32 12.40
N GLN A 391 -3.20 2.57 12.36
CA GLN A 391 -4.38 2.81 13.18
C GLN A 391 -4.73 1.57 14.00
N PRO A 392 -5.14 1.72 15.27
CA PRO A 392 -5.72 0.62 16.01
C PRO A 392 -7.06 0.20 15.36
N PHE A 393 -7.50 -1.02 15.64
CA PHE A 393 -8.81 -1.48 15.20
C PHE A 393 -9.44 -2.38 16.27
N ARG A 394 -10.77 -2.36 16.34
CA ARG A 394 -11.53 -3.13 17.34
C ARG A 394 -12.43 -4.20 16.72
N MET A 395 -12.70 -4.11 15.42
CA MET A 395 -13.56 -5.06 14.72
C MET A 395 -12.86 -6.40 14.44
N GLN A 396 -13.68 -7.43 14.18
CA GLN A 396 -13.20 -8.69 13.63
C GLN A 396 -12.89 -8.61 12.14
N ARG A 397 -13.55 -7.73 11.39
CA ARG A 397 -13.41 -7.59 9.93
C ARG A 397 -12.87 -6.19 9.67
N PHE A 398 -11.85 -6.08 8.85
CA PHE A 398 -11.24 -4.79 8.55
C PHE A 398 -10.53 -4.83 7.20
N GLU A 399 -10.26 -3.64 6.68
CA GLU A 399 -9.46 -3.43 5.49
C GLU A 399 -8.05 -2.97 5.87
N ALA A 400 -7.03 -3.46 5.18
CA ALA A 400 -5.65 -3.03 5.37
C ALA A 400 -4.81 -3.33 4.11
N PRO A 401 -4.84 -2.49 3.07
CA PRO A 401 -4.15 -2.80 1.81
C PRO A 401 -2.61 -2.87 1.92
N ASP A 402 -2.02 -2.16 2.89
CA ASP A 402 -0.56 -2.04 2.99
C ASP A 402 0.02 -3.03 3.99
N PHE A 403 -0.40 -2.95 5.26
CA PHE A 403 0.18 -3.73 6.33
C PHE A 403 -0.73 -4.01 7.53
N PHE A 404 -0.31 -5.02 8.30
CA PHE A 404 -0.75 -5.29 9.66
C PHE A 404 0.46 -5.49 10.57
N GLU A 405 0.58 -4.70 11.62
CA GLU A 405 1.70 -4.79 12.56
C GLU A 405 1.27 -5.46 13.86
N ILE A 406 2.10 -6.43 14.29
CA ILE A 406 2.05 -7.09 15.58
C ILE A 406 3.29 -6.61 16.36
N ALA A 407 3.07 -5.72 17.32
CA ALA A 407 4.13 -5.12 18.12
C ALA A 407 4.04 -5.58 19.58
N SER A 408 5.07 -6.25 20.06
CA SER A 408 5.30 -6.50 21.49
C SER A 408 6.25 -5.42 22.05
N ASP A 409 6.57 -5.48 23.34
CA ASP A 409 7.47 -4.53 23.99
C ASP A 409 8.86 -4.45 23.31
N SER A 410 9.38 -5.56 22.80
CA SER A 410 10.74 -5.65 22.25
C SER A 410 10.82 -5.98 20.77
N ASP A 411 9.77 -6.55 20.20
CA ASP A 411 9.78 -7.16 18.88
C ASP A 411 8.62 -6.66 18.03
N ARG A 412 8.89 -6.41 16.74
CA ARG A 412 7.88 -6.02 15.75
C ARG A 412 7.86 -6.99 14.58
N THR A 413 6.67 -7.44 14.21
CA THR A 413 6.43 -8.27 13.03
C THR A 413 5.32 -7.65 12.22
N THR A 414 5.62 -7.29 10.97
CA THR A 414 4.68 -6.59 10.09
C THR A 414 4.36 -7.50 8.91
N LEU A 415 3.09 -7.83 8.74
CA LEU A 415 2.57 -8.47 7.54
C LEU A 415 2.42 -7.41 6.46
N LEU A 416 2.89 -7.69 5.25
CA LEU A 416 2.86 -6.81 4.09
C LEU A 416 1.93 -7.43 3.06
N PHE A 417 0.86 -6.72 2.70
CA PHE A 417 -0.24 -7.33 1.95
C PHE A 417 -0.21 -7.05 0.45
N GLY A 418 0.60 -6.10 0.00
CA GLY A 418 0.76 -5.80 -1.42
C GLY A 418 -0.56 -5.51 -2.13
N GLY A 419 -1.50 -4.81 -1.47
CA GLY A 419 -2.81 -4.47 -2.00
C GLY A 419 -3.95 -5.41 -1.60
N LEU A 420 -3.66 -6.61 -1.06
CA LEU A 420 -4.70 -7.50 -0.54
C LEU A 420 -5.37 -6.86 0.67
N SER A 421 -6.60 -6.41 0.49
CA SER A 421 -7.22 -5.47 1.41
C SER A 421 -8.03 -6.12 2.53
N PHE A 422 -8.54 -7.34 2.35
CA PHE A 422 -9.58 -7.87 3.23
C PHE A 422 -9.03 -8.88 4.25
N HIS A 423 -9.27 -8.59 5.54
CA HIS A 423 -8.81 -9.42 6.63
C HIS A 423 -9.87 -9.65 7.70
N ARG A 424 -9.78 -10.83 8.33
CA ARG A 424 -10.64 -11.21 9.44
C ARG A 424 -9.83 -11.71 10.62
N LYS A 425 -9.91 -11.00 11.74
CA LYS A 425 -9.46 -11.48 13.04
C LYS A 425 -10.46 -12.53 13.56
N THR A 426 -10.00 -13.76 13.73
CA THR A 426 -10.84 -14.91 14.10
C THR A 426 -10.65 -15.34 15.55
N ASP A 427 -9.52 -14.96 16.14
CA ASP A 427 -9.18 -15.13 17.55
C ASP A 427 -8.29 -13.94 17.98
N GLU A 428 -7.97 -13.80 19.26
CA GLU A 428 -7.05 -12.79 19.79
C GLU A 428 -5.68 -12.83 19.10
N ARG A 429 -5.26 -14.02 18.67
CA ARG A 429 -3.93 -14.31 18.11
C ARG A 429 -3.95 -14.88 16.68
N ILE A 430 -5.09 -14.80 16.00
CA ILE A 430 -5.27 -15.38 14.65
C ILE A 430 -5.88 -14.34 13.71
N LEU A 431 -5.24 -14.16 12.56
CA LEU A 431 -5.71 -13.33 11.47
C LEU A 431 -5.82 -14.16 10.19
N ASP A 432 -6.97 -14.09 9.53
CA ASP A 432 -7.15 -14.60 8.18
C ASP A 432 -6.97 -13.43 7.19
N THR A 433 -6.08 -13.57 6.21
CA THR A 433 -6.06 -12.74 5.00
C THR A 433 -6.85 -13.47 3.92
N VAL A 434 -7.93 -12.85 3.45
CA VAL A 434 -8.84 -13.44 2.45
C VAL A 434 -8.17 -13.41 1.07
N LEU A 435 -8.18 -14.55 0.37
CA LEU A 435 -7.55 -14.70 -0.95
C LEU A 435 -8.57 -14.94 -2.07
N ILE A 436 -9.53 -15.84 -1.85
CA ILE A 436 -10.53 -16.22 -2.86
C ILE A 436 -11.91 -16.26 -2.20
N VAL A 437 -12.85 -15.53 -2.77
CA VAL A 437 -14.29 -15.55 -2.47
C VAL A 437 -15.07 -15.89 -3.76
N GLU A 438 -16.39 -15.97 -3.69
CA GLU A 438 -17.23 -16.16 -4.88
C GLU A 438 -16.95 -15.05 -5.93
N GLY A 439 -16.75 -15.43 -7.20
CA GLY A 439 -16.43 -14.50 -8.29
C GLY A 439 -14.95 -14.14 -8.44
N GLU A 440 -14.09 -14.51 -7.50
CA GLU A 440 -12.64 -14.29 -7.60
C GLU A 440 -12.00 -15.27 -8.59
N ALA A 441 -11.32 -14.73 -9.60
CA ALA A 441 -10.66 -15.50 -10.65
C ALA A 441 -9.15 -15.60 -10.44
N THR A 442 -8.56 -14.73 -9.61
CA THR A 442 -7.13 -14.78 -9.31
C THR A 442 -6.78 -15.97 -8.45
N ARG A 443 -5.64 -16.57 -8.78
CA ARG A 443 -5.10 -17.76 -8.12
C ARG A 443 -3.67 -17.57 -7.62
N LYS A 444 -3.07 -16.39 -7.85
CA LYS A 444 -1.69 -16.06 -7.50
C LYS A 444 -1.69 -14.84 -6.59
N PHE A 445 -1.03 -14.96 -5.45
CA PHE A 445 -1.02 -13.95 -4.41
C PHE A 445 0.38 -13.74 -3.89
N ARG A 446 0.76 -12.49 -3.63
CA ARG A 446 2.08 -12.14 -3.13
C ARG A 446 1.98 -11.36 -1.83
N LEU A 447 2.61 -11.88 -0.78
CA LEU A 447 2.63 -11.29 0.55
C LEU A 447 4.04 -11.28 1.11
N GLY A 448 4.26 -10.42 2.11
CA GLY A 448 5.55 -10.30 2.78
C GLY A 448 5.42 -10.32 4.29
N VAL A 449 6.52 -10.65 4.96
CA VAL A 449 6.64 -10.46 6.42
C VAL A 449 7.92 -9.70 6.70
N ALA A 450 7.80 -8.47 7.16
CA ALA A 450 8.92 -7.64 7.60
C ALA A 450 9.25 -7.88 9.08
N PHE A 451 10.55 -7.92 9.36
CA PHE A 451 11.08 -8.25 10.67
C PHE A 451 11.78 -7.05 11.32
N ASP A 452 11.36 -6.69 12.54
CA ASP A 452 11.92 -5.60 13.35
C ASP A 452 12.08 -4.27 12.60
N GLN A 453 11.13 -3.97 11.70
CA GLN A 453 11.06 -2.69 11.00
C GLN A 453 10.25 -1.69 11.84
N SER A 454 10.85 -0.55 12.15
CA SER A 454 10.20 0.46 13.02
C SER A 454 9.16 1.33 12.32
N TYR A 455 9.08 1.26 10.98
CA TYR A 455 8.22 2.12 10.15
C TYR A 455 7.44 1.21 9.18
N PRO A 456 6.28 0.71 9.58
CA PRO A 456 5.58 -0.35 8.84
C PRO A 456 5.13 0.11 7.45
N LEU A 457 4.72 1.38 7.29
CA LEU A 457 4.36 1.92 5.98
C LEU A 457 5.55 1.88 5.01
N ARG A 458 6.76 2.24 5.46
CA ARG A 458 7.95 2.18 4.60
C ARG A 458 8.23 0.76 4.13
N ALA A 459 8.11 -0.21 5.04
CA ALA A 459 8.29 -1.61 4.68
C ALA A 459 7.23 -2.10 3.67
N ALA A 460 5.97 -1.67 3.83
CA ALA A 460 4.90 -2.00 2.89
C ALA A 460 5.12 -1.37 1.51
N SER A 461 5.46 -0.07 1.45
CA SER A 461 5.74 0.62 0.19
C SER A 461 6.96 0.05 -0.53
N ASP A 462 8.03 -0.32 0.19
CA ASP A 462 9.23 -0.95 -0.37
C ASP A 462 8.92 -2.34 -0.96
N PHE A 463 8.11 -3.13 -0.24
CA PHE A 463 7.69 -4.45 -0.70
C PHE A 463 6.76 -4.39 -1.91
N PHE A 464 5.82 -3.44 -1.93
CA PHE A 464 4.81 -3.31 -2.97
C PHE A 464 5.36 -2.70 -4.27
N ALA A 465 6.16 -1.62 -4.17
CA ALA A 465 6.65 -0.88 -5.32
C ALA A 465 8.18 -1.07 -5.49
N PRO A 466 8.65 -2.05 -6.30
CA PRO A 466 10.06 -2.23 -6.55
C PRO A 466 10.68 -1.00 -7.25
N PRO A 467 12.00 -0.78 -7.15
CA PRO A 467 12.69 0.21 -7.96
C PRO A 467 12.49 0.01 -9.45
N THR A 468 12.30 1.12 -10.18
CA THR A 468 12.32 1.06 -11.63
C THR A 468 13.74 0.81 -12.10
N ILE A 469 13.94 -0.26 -12.87
CA ILE A 469 15.22 -0.62 -13.45
C ILE A 469 15.15 -0.31 -14.95
N VAL A 470 16.04 0.56 -15.42
CA VAL A 470 16.18 0.95 -16.81
C VAL A 470 17.51 0.40 -17.33
N PRO A 471 17.50 -0.59 -18.25
CA PRO A 471 18.71 -1.03 -18.93
C PRO A 471 19.34 0.12 -19.72
N SER A 472 20.67 0.24 -19.63
CA SER A 472 21.42 1.31 -20.27
C SER A 472 22.67 0.76 -20.96
N LYS A 473 22.96 1.26 -22.17
CA LYS A 473 24.21 1.01 -22.90
C LYS A 473 25.26 2.09 -22.68
N CYS A 474 25.07 2.93 -21.66
CA CYS A 474 25.80 4.18 -21.50
C CYS A 474 26.58 4.24 -20.18
N GLN A 475 27.59 5.12 -20.14
CA GLN A 475 28.41 5.40 -18.96
C GLN A 475 27.61 5.90 -17.75
N THR A 476 28.23 5.84 -16.57
CA THR A 476 27.84 6.58 -15.36
C THR A 476 27.36 8.00 -15.67
N PRO A 477 26.27 8.47 -15.05
CA PRO A 477 25.83 9.87 -15.15
C PRO A 477 26.98 10.84 -14.91
N ALA A 478 26.98 11.98 -15.61
CA ALA A 478 28.06 12.97 -15.55
C ALA A 478 28.30 13.55 -14.13
N PHE A 479 27.32 13.42 -13.25
CA PHE A 479 27.32 13.94 -11.88
C PHE A 479 27.60 12.84 -10.83
N GLY A 480 27.96 11.62 -11.26
CA GLY A 480 28.27 10.48 -10.40
C GLY A 480 27.35 9.28 -10.63
N SER A 481 27.74 8.12 -10.10
CA SER A 481 26.95 6.88 -10.20
C SER A 481 25.72 6.85 -9.30
N GLN A 482 25.56 7.79 -8.37
CA GLN A 482 24.39 7.88 -7.49
C GLN A 482 24.06 9.33 -7.15
N GLY A 483 22.79 9.63 -6.90
CA GLY A 483 22.31 10.95 -6.49
C GLY A 483 20.87 10.93 -6.00
N TRP A 484 20.44 12.01 -5.36
CA TRP A 484 19.07 12.22 -4.89
C TRP A 484 18.56 13.59 -5.32
N PHE A 485 17.24 13.71 -5.52
CA PHE A 485 16.56 14.95 -5.86
C PHE A 485 16.02 15.63 -4.59
N PHE A 486 15.45 14.84 -3.68
CA PHE A 486 15.02 15.28 -2.36
C PHE A 486 15.47 14.29 -1.29
N HIS A 487 15.79 14.77 -0.09
CA HIS A 487 16.13 13.93 1.04
C HIS A 487 15.42 14.39 2.31
N VAL A 488 14.66 13.49 2.93
CA VAL A 488 13.98 13.73 4.21
C VAL A 488 14.83 13.15 5.34
N ASP A 489 15.20 13.99 6.32
CA ASP A 489 16.07 13.60 7.44
C ASP A 489 15.43 12.61 8.43
N THR A 490 14.11 12.69 8.58
CA THR A 490 13.32 11.86 9.50
C THR A 490 12.67 10.69 8.79
N ARG A 491 12.55 9.57 9.51
CA ARG A 491 11.88 8.38 9.00
C ARG A 491 10.35 8.41 9.10
N ALA A 492 9.82 9.30 9.92
CA ALA A 492 8.38 9.43 10.16
C ALA A 492 7.66 10.31 9.11
N VAL A 493 8.40 10.89 8.16
CA VAL A 493 7.83 11.74 7.10
C VAL A 493 8.10 11.10 5.75
N GLN A 494 7.12 11.22 4.86
CA GLN A 494 7.23 10.79 3.47
C GLN A 494 6.78 11.89 2.52
N ILE A 495 7.45 11.98 1.37
CA ILE A 495 6.98 12.76 0.21
C ILE A 495 6.03 11.84 -0.56
N LEU A 496 4.79 12.28 -0.74
CA LEU A 496 3.76 11.57 -1.50
C LEU A 496 3.73 12.00 -2.96
N GLU A 497 3.92 13.30 -3.21
CA GLU A 497 3.82 13.86 -4.56
C GLU A 497 4.78 15.06 -4.69
N ILE A 498 5.30 15.24 -5.90
CA ILE A 498 5.98 16.47 -6.34
C ILE A 498 5.02 17.14 -7.32
N GLY A 499 4.83 18.44 -7.28
CA GLY A 499 3.79 19.09 -8.10
C GLY A 499 4.17 20.48 -8.58
N PRO A 500 3.28 21.10 -9.39
CA PRO A 500 3.41 22.50 -9.75
C PRO A 500 3.28 23.40 -8.52
N ILE A 501 3.96 24.56 -8.54
CA ILE A 501 3.68 25.65 -7.61
C ILE A 501 2.38 26.35 -8.03
N ARG A 502 1.62 26.85 -7.07
CA ARG A 502 0.43 27.63 -7.36
C ARG A 502 0.80 29.06 -7.82
N PRO A 503 0.01 29.68 -8.72
CA PRO A 503 0.30 31.01 -9.28
C PRO A 503 0.45 32.10 -8.21
N GLU A 504 -0.28 32.00 -7.10
CA GLU A 504 -0.21 32.97 -6.02
C GLU A 504 1.17 33.00 -5.35
N PHE A 505 1.96 31.91 -5.44
CA PHE A 505 3.34 31.91 -4.94
C PHE A 505 4.30 32.52 -5.95
N SER A 506 4.14 32.21 -7.24
CA SER A 506 5.02 32.73 -8.30
C SER A 506 4.98 34.25 -8.38
N ASP A 507 3.78 34.82 -8.20
CA ASP A 507 3.48 36.23 -8.44
C ASP A 507 3.68 37.14 -7.21
N SER A 508 3.88 36.56 -6.02
CA SER A 508 3.96 37.27 -4.73
C SER A 508 5.16 38.20 -4.52
N THR A 509 6.06 38.35 -5.50
CA THR A 509 7.14 39.35 -5.43
C THR A 509 6.80 40.59 -6.22
N GLU A 510 6.42 41.65 -5.51
CA GLU A 510 6.49 43.02 -6.02
C GLU A 510 7.96 43.44 -6.24
N SER A 511 8.20 44.13 -7.36
CA SER A 511 9.36 44.96 -7.69
C SER A 511 10.66 44.27 -8.15
N THR A 512 10.82 44.10 -9.47
CA THR A 512 11.77 44.93 -10.24
C THR A 512 11.58 44.71 -11.74
N SER A 513 11.74 45.80 -12.47
CA SER A 513 11.46 46.01 -13.89
C SER A 513 12.32 45.15 -14.83
N THR A 514 11.88 43.92 -15.08
CA THR A 514 12.18 43.19 -16.33
C THR A 514 11.10 42.11 -16.51
N PRO A 515 10.42 42.03 -17.66
CA PRO A 515 9.65 40.83 -17.98
C PRO A 515 10.63 39.66 -18.18
N SER A 516 10.19 38.44 -17.85
CA SER A 516 10.78 37.16 -18.26
C SER A 516 11.98 36.56 -17.48
N THR A 517 11.78 36.23 -16.21
CA THR A 517 12.31 34.94 -15.71
C THR A 517 11.23 34.28 -14.86
N LYS A 518 10.54 33.29 -15.43
CA LYS A 518 9.68 32.38 -14.64
C LYS A 518 10.56 31.76 -13.55
N LYS A 519 10.12 31.84 -12.30
CA LYS A 519 10.89 31.32 -11.17
C LYS A 519 10.85 29.81 -11.18
N SER A 520 12.02 29.19 -10.97
CA SER A 520 12.14 27.75 -10.86
C SER A 520 11.55 27.30 -9.52
N GLY A 521 10.75 26.23 -9.49
CA GLY A 521 10.11 25.78 -8.26
C GLY A 521 9.28 24.52 -8.42
N CYS A 522 8.86 23.96 -7.28
CA CYS A 522 7.95 22.81 -7.20
C CYS A 522 7.18 22.84 -5.89
N SER A 523 6.08 22.10 -5.82
CA SER A 523 5.41 21.78 -4.57
C SER A 523 5.71 20.34 -4.16
N LEU A 524 5.66 20.07 -2.86
CA LEU A 524 5.84 18.76 -2.26
C LEU A 524 4.63 18.48 -1.36
N LEU A 525 3.86 17.44 -1.67
CA LEU A 525 2.86 16.90 -0.74
C LEU A 525 3.59 15.96 0.21
N ILE A 526 3.58 16.28 1.50
CA ILE A 526 4.26 15.48 2.52
C ILE A 526 3.28 15.04 3.59
N THR A 527 3.54 13.89 4.22
CA THR A 527 2.73 13.37 5.31
C THR A 527 3.59 12.82 6.45
N GLU A 528 3.12 13.00 7.69
CA GLU A 528 3.65 12.33 8.88
C GLU A 528 2.93 11.00 9.10
N THR A 529 3.69 9.92 9.30
CA THR A 529 3.18 8.55 9.21
C THR A 529 3.14 7.80 10.54
N GLU A 530 3.67 8.36 11.63
CA GLU A 530 3.85 7.65 12.91
C GLU A 530 3.06 8.26 14.08
N GLY A 531 2.24 9.27 13.82
CA GLY A 531 1.45 9.97 14.84
C GLY A 531 2.32 10.83 15.75
N ARG A 532 3.48 11.30 15.26
CA ARG A 532 4.45 12.08 16.03
C ARG A 532 4.47 13.52 15.57
N THR A 533 4.42 14.45 16.53
CA THR A 533 4.68 15.86 16.23
C THR A 533 6.18 16.10 16.20
N GLY A 534 6.68 16.80 15.19
CA GLY A 534 8.12 16.97 15.03
C GLY A 534 8.56 17.95 13.95
N ARG A 535 9.89 18.12 13.89
CA ARG A 535 10.61 18.86 12.84
C ARG A 535 11.11 17.86 11.81
N ALA A 536 10.97 18.20 10.53
CA ALA A 536 11.56 17.50 9.40
C ALA A 536 12.36 18.49 8.55
N ALA A 537 13.57 18.11 8.16
CA ALA A 537 14.38 18.85 7.20
C ALA A 537 14.31 18.14 5.84
N ILE A 538 13.85 18.88 4.83
CA ILE A 538 13.78 18.43 3.45
C ILE A 538 14.92 19.08 2.68
N ARG A 539 15.96 18.31 2.36
CA ARG A 539 17.06 18.77 1.52
C ARG A 539 16.68 18.69 0.06
N CYS A 540 17.10 19.68 -0.71
CA CYS A 540 16.80 19.81 -2.13
C CYS A 540 18.09 19.79 -2.95
N PHE A 541 18.04 19.15 -4.12
CA PHE A 541 19.19 19.11 -5.05
C PHE A 541 19.57 20.49 -5.62
N ARG A 542 18.66 21.47 -5.54
CA ARG A 542 18.90 22.89 -5.78
C ARG A 542 18.63 23.65 -4.49
N THR A 543 19.49 24.61 -4.16
CA THR A 543 19.33 25.45 -2.97
C THR A 543 18.03 26.25 -3.07
N PRO A 544 17.06 26.07 -2.15
CA PRO A 544 15.83 26.84 -2.18
C PRO A 544 16.08 28.29 -1.78
N THR A 545 15.35 29.22 -2.40
CA THR A 545 15.39 30.66 -2.10
C THR A 545 14.18 31.11 -1.29
N GLN A 546 13.02 30.45 -1.48
CA GLN A 546 11.79 30.69 -0.72
C GLN A 546 11.05 29.37 -0.50
N ALA A 547 10.38 29.25 0.64
CA ALA A 547 9.58 28.08 0.96
C ALA A 547 8.39 28.47 1.83
N ARG A 548 7.22 27.85 1.59
CA ARG A 548 6.03 28.07 2.40
C ARG A 548 5.20 26.80 2.57
N LYS A 549 4.45 26.73 3.67
CA LYS A 549 3.42 25.73 3.93
C LYS A 549 2.07 26.32 3.54
N THR A 550 1.26 25.58 2.79
CA THR A 550 -0.04 26.06 2.31
C THR A 550 -1.20 25.19 2.75
N ASP A 551 -2.38 25.81 2.83
CA ASP A 551 -3.63 25.09 3.00
C ASP A 551 -4.12 24.51 1.66
N ALA A 552 -5.23 23.75 1.71
CA ALA A 552 -5.83 23.17 0.52
C ALA A 552 -6.30 24.22 -0.51
N GLY A 553 -6.56 25.46 -0.09
CA GLY A 553 -7.05 26.56 -0.93
C GLY A 553 -5.97 27.46 -1.56
N GLY A 554 -4.69 27.29 -1.19
CA GLY A 554 -3.59 28.12 -1.70
C GLY A 554 -3.14 29.21 -0.73
N GLY A 555 -3.83 29.35 0.40
CA GLY A 555 -3.46 30.27 1.46
C GLY A 555 -2.13 29.86 2.09
N THR A 556 -1.26 30.85 2.32
CA THR A 556 -0.03 30.62 3.09
C THR A 556 -0.39 30.46 4.56
N ILE A 557 -0.06 29.30 5.13
CA ILE A 557 -0.20 29.05 6.57
C ILE A 557 1.01 29.65 7.29
N VAL A 558 2.21 29.34 6.78
CA VAL A 558 3.48 29.81 7.38
C VAL A 558 4.61 29.77 6.35
N ASP A 559 5.48 30.77 6.39
CA ASP A 559 6.75 30.75 5.65
C ASP A 559 7.76 29.85 6.35
N LEU A 560 8.46 29.02 5.58
CA LEU A 560 9.33 27.97 6.11
C LEU A 560 10.79 28.43 6.14
N PRO A 561 11.52 28.21 7.25
CA PRO A 561 12.94 28.53 7.32
C PRO A 561 13.78 27.67 6.37
N ILE A 562 14.80 28.28 5.78
CA ILE A 562 15.77 27.64 4.91
C ILE A 562 17.14 27.61 5.61
N GLU A 563 17.70 26.42 5.78
CA GLU A 563 19.01 26.16 6.38
C GLU A 563 19.91 25.51 5.32
N GLY A 564 20.69 26.31 4.59
CA GLY A 564 21.55 25.80 3.51
C GLY A 564 20.73 25.26 2.34
N ASP A 565 20.84 23.96 2.05
CA ASP A 565 20.06 23.27 1.02
C ASP A 565 18.76 22.65 1.55
N ALA A 566 18.39 22.91 2.81
CA ALA A 566 17.26 22.30 3.49
C ALA A 566 16.13 23.28 3.82
N VAL A 567 14.88 22.83 3.66
CA VAL A 567 13.68 23.50 4.16
C VAL A 567 13.20 22.80 5.42
N ILE A 568 12.93 23.58 6.46
CA ILE A 568 12.53 23.07 7.76
C ILE A 568 11.02 23.13 7.90
N VAL A 569 10.39 21.98 8.12
CA VAL A 569 8.94 21.86 8.24
C VAL A 569 8.57 21.32 9.60
N HIS A 570 7.58 21.94 10.24
CA HIS A 570 6.96 21.45 11.46
C HIS A 570 5.63 20.76 11.11
N LEU A 571 5.50 19.52 11.57
CA LEU A 571 4.34 18.66 11.33
C LEU A 571 3.73 18.23 12.67
N SER A 572 2.41 18.29 12.73
CA SER A 572 1.61 17.65 13.77
C SER A 572 1.47 16.15 13.51
N ALA A 573 1.03 15.40 14.51
CA ALA A 573 0.76 13.97 14.36
C ALA A 573 -0.22 13.72 13.20
N PHE A 574 0.15 12.82 12.29
CA PHE A 574 -0.64 12.44 11.11
C PHE A 574 -0.97 13.60 10.15
N GLU A 575 -0.22 14.70 10.22
CA GLU A 575 -0.46 15.85 9.36
C GLU A 575 0.01 15.58 7.93
N THR A 576 -0.88 15.83 6.97
CA THR A 576 -0.56 15.92 5.55
C THR A 576 -0.62 17.38 5.13
N THR A 577 0.44 17.89 4.51
CA THR A 577 0.53 19.30 4.12
C THR A 577 1.23 19.47 2.79
N LEU A 578 0.90 20.57 2.09
CA LEU A 578 1.61 21.01 0.90
C LEU A 578 2.72 22.00 1.28
N VAL A 579 3.91 21.78 0.74
CA VAL A 579 5.08 22.66 0.87
C VAL A 579 5.48 23.16 -0.50
N GLU A 580 5.51 24.45 -0.72
CA GLU A 580 5.93 25.05 -1.99
C GLU A 580 7.34 25.62 -1.87
N LEU A 581 8.16 25.39 -2.90
CA LEU A 581 9.58 25.72 -2.95
C LEU A 581 9.89 26.52 -4.23
N LEU A 582 10.72 27.55 -4.09
CA LEU A 582 11.36 28.25 -5.21
C LEU A 582 12.89 28.06 -5.12
N PHE A 583 13.55 27.93 -6.27
CA PHE A 583 15.00 27.74 -6.41
C PHE A 583 15.69 28.97 -6.98
#